data_AF-A0A512C393-F1
#
_entry.id   AF-A0A512C393-F1
#
_cell.length_a   1.000
_cell.length_b   1.000
_cell.length_c   1.000
_cell.angle_alpha   90.00
_cell.angle_beta   90.00
_cell.angle_gamma   90.00
#
_symmetry.space_group_name_H-M   'P 1'
#
loop_
_entity.id
_entity.type
_entity.pdbx_description
1 polymer ?
#
loop_
_entity_poly.entity_id
_entity_poly.type
_entity_poly.pdbx_seq_one_letter_code
_entity_poly.pdbx_strand_id
1 'polypeptide(L)'
;MWVMPPEHAKNGKPHLVHLSAPVLQLLQSAPRLGDIVFSGDGTTPFQGFSKSKARLDRLSRVSDWTLHDLRRTAVSGMAQLGIAPHVADKILNHQSGTISGVAAVYQRHEFLHERREALNAWGAFLNALE
;
A
#
# COMPACT_ATOMS: atom_id res chain seq x y z
N MET A 1 4.89 -7.76 -9.11
CA MET A 1 5.17 -7.67 -7.66
C MET A 1 6.29 -6.66 -7.48
N TRP A 2 6.18 -5.80 -6.48
CA TRP A 2 7.26 -4.90 -6.06
C TRP A 2 7.93 -5.47 -4.81
N VAL A 3 9.25 -5.39 -4.74
CA VAL A 3 10.04 -5.82 -3.58
C VAL A 3 10.73 -4.59 -3.02
N MET A 4 10.33 -4.19 -1.81
CA MET A 4 11.08 -3.20 -1.06
C MET A 4 12.28 -3.90 -0.42
N PRO A 5 13.51 -3.44 -0.69
CA PRO A 5 14.70 -4.13 -0.23
C PRO A 5 14.90 -3.91 1.28
N PRO A 6 15.62 -4.81 1.97
CA PRO A 6 15.73 -4.82 3.43
C PRO A 6 16.33 -3.53 4.01
N GLU A 7 17.23 -2.87 3.28
CA GLU A 7 17.83 -1.59 3.65
C GLU A 7 16.83 -0.45 3.81
N HIS A 8 15.64 -0.56 3.20
CA HIS A 8 14.56 0.42 3.33
C HIS A 8 13.47 -0.01 4.32
N ALA A 9 13.58 -1.21 4.88
CA ALA A 9 12.61 -1.76 5.82
C ALA A 9 13.12 -1.66 7.26
N LYS A 10 12.30 -1.14 8.18
CA LYS A 10 12.66 -0.99 9.61
C LYS A 10 13.06 -2.31 10.30
N ASN A 11 12.61 -3.44 9.77
CA ASN A 11 12.86 -4.78 10.32
C ASN A 11 14.03 -5.49 9.63
N GLY A 12 14.73 -4.85 8.68
CA GLY A 12 15.84 -5.44 7.94
C GLY A 12 15.45 -6.63 7.05
N LYS A 13 14.15 -6.80 6.76
CA LYS A 13 13.64 -7.88 5.90
C LYS A 13 13.04 -7.30 4.62
N PRO A 14 13.19 -7.96 3.47
CA PRO A 14 12.49 -7.57 2.27
C PRO A 14 10.97 -7.54 2.51
N HIS A 15 10.29 -6.54 1.96
CA HIS A 15 8.83 -6.46 2.00
C HIS A 15 8.25 -6.61 0.60
N LEU A 16 7.45 -7.65 0.40
CA LEU A 16 6.87 -8.00 -0.90
C LEU A 16 5.47 -7.38 -1.02
N VAL A 17 5.26 -6.53 -2.01
CA VAL A 17 3.97 -5.89 -2.26
C VAL A 17 3.44 -6.33 -3.62
N HIS A 18 2.29 -6.98 -3.62
CA HIS A 18 1.58 -7.27 -4.87
C HIS A 18 0.99 -5.97 -5.43
N LEU A 19 1.09 -5.78 -6.74
CA LEU A 19 0.49 -4.63 -7.41
C LEU A 19 -0.77 -5.14 -8.10
N SER A 20 -1.92 -4.57 -7.77
CA SER A 20 -3.19 -4.90 -8.41
C SER A 20 -3.21 -4.38 -9.85
N ALA A 21 -4.12 -4.92 -10.67
CA ALA A 21 -4.25 -4.51 -12.07
C ALA A 21 -4.43 -2.97 -12.25
N PRO A 22 -5.27 -2.27 -11.45
CA PRO A 22 -5.41 -0.81 -11.56
C PRO A 22 -4.11 -0.06 -11.29
N VAL A 23 -3.32 -0.51 -10.30
CA VAL A 23 -2.02 0.09 -9.97
C VAL A 23 -1.02 -0.12 -11.11
N LEU A 24 -0.98 -1.33 -11.69
CA LEU A 24 -0.12 -1.62 -12.84
C LEU A 24 -0.48 -0.76 -14.05
N GLN A 25 -1.77 -0.61 -14.35
CA GLN A 25 -2.26 0.23 -15.43
C GLN A 25 -1.86 1.70 -15.22
N LEU A 26 -2.03 2.22 -14.00
CA LEU A 26 -1.61 3.58 -13.65
C LEU A 26 -0.10 3.77 -13.86
N LEU A 27 0.72 2.85 -13.34
CA LEU A 27 2.17 2.92 -13.48
C LEU A 27 2.65 2.79 -14.93
N GLN A 28 1.98 1.98 -15.75
CA GLN A 28 2.29 1.83 -17.17
C GLN A 28 1.89 3.07 -18.00
N SER A 29 0.86 3.79 -17.57
CA SER A 29 0.42 5.03 -18.24
C SER A 29 1.31 6.24 -17.91
N ALA A 30 2.08 6.17 -16.82
CA ALA A 30 2.95 7.25 -16.39
C ALA A 30 4.22 7.34 -17.26
N PRO A 31 4.69 8.56 -17.60
CA PRO A 31 5.94 8.73 -18.33
C PRO A 31 7.12 8.23 -17.50
N ARG A 32 8.03 7.48 -18.13
CA ARG A 32 9.27 7.05 -17.50
C ARG A 32 10.37 8.09 -17.73
N LEU A 33 10.64 8.89 -16.69
CA LEU A 33 11.68 9.94 -16.72
C LEU A 33 13.06 9.45 -16.27
N GLY A 34 13.12 8.32 -15.56
CA GLY A 34 14.36 7.73 -15.03
C GLY A 34 14.07 6.44 -14.26
N ASP A 35 14.94 6.11 -13.31
CA ASP A 35 14.82 4.90 -12.47
C ASP A 35 13.89 5.09 -11.27
N ILE A 36 13.62 6.35 -10.90
CA ILE A 36 12.71 6.68 -9.80
C ILE A 36 11.29 6.80 -10.35
N VAL A 37 10.39 5.93 -9.88
CA VAL A 37 8.98 5.88 -10.32
C VAL A 37 8.24 7.19 -10.06
N PHE A 38 8.43 7.80 -8.88
CA PHE A 38 7.80 9.06 -8.50
C PHE A 38 8.85 10.17 -8.47
N SER A 39 9.05 10.83 -9.61
CA SER A 39 10.00 11.92 -9.79
C SER A 39 9.49 12.91 -10.83
N GLY A 40 9.79 14.21 -10.64
CA GLY A 40 9.46 15.25 -11.61
C GLY A 40 10.55 15.50 -12.65
N ASP A 41 11.79 15.13 -12.35
CA ASP A 41 12.99 15.34 -13.16
C ASP A 41 13.70 14.02 -13.55
N GLY A 42 13.19 12.88 -13.07
CA GLY A 42 13.75 11.54 -13.28
C GLY A 42 14.87 11.15 -12.32
N THR A 43 15.37 12.09 -11.50
CA THR A 43 16.58 11.90 -10.67
C THR A 43 16.34 12.18 -9.19
N THR A 44 15.36 13.01 -8.85
CA THR A 44 15.03 13.38 -7.48
C THR A 44 13.77 12.64 -7.02
N PRO A 45 13.78 11.91 -5.88
CA PRO A 45 12.58 11.35 -5.28
C PRO A 45 11.53 12.42 -4.96
N PHE A 46 10.25 12.07 -5.12
CA PHE A 46 9.15 12.96 -4.79
C PHE A 46 9.19 13.44 -3.32
N GLN A 47 9.16 14.76 -3.13
CA GLN A 47 9.15 15.42 -1.81
C GLN A 47 7.96 16.38 -1.62
N GLY A 48 7.10 16.53 -2.63
CA GLY A 48 6.04 17.55 -2.70
C GLY A 48 4.77 17.25 -1.89
N PHE A 49 4.86 16.54 -0.77
CA PHE A 49 3.69 16.02 -0.03
C PHE A 49 2.74 17.13 0.44
N SER A 50 3.25 18.19 1.09
CA SER A 50 2.38 19.25 1.62
C SER A 50 1.61 19.99 0.53
N LYS A 51 2.30 20.38 -0.56
CA LYS A 51 1.67 21.06 -1.71
C LYS A 51 0.66 20.16 -2.41
N SER A 52 1.00 18.88 -2.58
CA SER A 52 0.13 17.91 -3.25
C SER A 52 -1.10 17.57 -2.42
N LYS A 53 -0.95 17.44 -1.09
CA LYS A 53 -2.07 17.25 -0.15
C LYS A 53 -3.02 18.45 -0.18
N ALA A 54 -2.50 19.68 -0.09
CA ALA A 54 -3.33 20.88 -0.17
C ALA A 54 -4.06 21.03 -1.53
N ARG A 55 -3.48 20.52 -2.62
CA ARG A 55 -4.17 20.43 -3.92
C ARG A 55 -5.24 19.33 -3.89
N LEU A 56 -4.94 18.17 -3.34
CA LEU A 56 -5.86 17.05 -3.23
C LEU A 56 -7.10 17.40 -2.39
N ASP A 57 -6.94 18.10 -1.28
CA ASP A 57 -8.04 18.55 -0.41
C ASP A 57 -9.03 19.44 -1.17
N ARG A 58 -8.51 20.37 -1.99
CA ARG A 58 -9.34 21.24 -2.82
C ARG A 58 -10.09 20.48 -3.91
N LEU A 59 -9.46 19.48 -4.52
CA LEU A 59 -10.05 18.68 -5.59
C LEU A 59 -11.10 17.70 -5.06
N SER A 60 -10.80 17.01 -3.96
CA SER A 60 -11.69 16.01 -3.37
C SER A 60 -12.82 16.62 -2.55
N ARG A 61 -12.64 17.86 -2.07
CA ARG A 61 -13.53 18.52 -1.10
C ARG A 61 -13.67 17.76 0.22
N VAL A 62 -12.68 16.93 0.56
CA VAL A 62 -12.61 16.20 1.83
C VAL A 62 -11.67 16.93 2.78
N SER A 63 -12.16 17.27 3.98
CA SER A 63 -11.39 17.92 5.05
C SER A 63 -11.03 16.95 6.19
N ASP A 64 -10.23 17.42 7.14
CA ASP A 64 -9.97 16.74 8.43
C ASP A 64 -9.33 15.35 8.34
N TRP A 65 -8.49 15.14 7.33
CA TRP A 65 -7.77 13.89 7.09
C TRP A 65 -6.30 14.14 6.76
N THR A 66 -5.47 13.13 7.05
CA THR A 66 -4.04 13.10 6.78
C THR A 66 -3.71 12.03 5.73
N LEU A 67 -2.54 12.07 5.09
CA LEU A 67 -2.14 10.99 4.17
C LEU A 67 -2.16 9.59 4.82
N HIS A 68 -1.97 9.49 6.14
CA HIS A 68 -2.06 8.24 6.88
C HIS A 68 -3.48 7.65 6.86
N ASP A 69 -4.52 8.48 6.70
CA ASP A 69 -5.90 8.02 6.54
C ASP A 69 -6.10 7.15 5.30
N LEU A 70 -5.33 7.34 4.21
CA LEU A 70 -5.41 6.45 3.04
C LEU A 70 -5.11 5.00 3.41
N ARG A 71 -4.12 4.80 4.29
CA ARG A 71 -3.76 3.48 4.81
C ARG A 71 -4.86 2.94 5.73
N ARG A 72 -5.41 3.77 6.63
CA ARG A 72 -6.51 3.37 7.51
C ARG A 72 -7.75 2.97 6.72
N THR A 73 -8.12 3.77 5.72
CA THR A 73 -9.24 3.51 4.80
C THR A 73 -9.04 2.21 4.04
N ALA A 74 -7.84 1.94 3.51
CA ALA A 74 -7.58 0.67 2.82
C ALA A 74 -7.76 -0.55 3.74
N VAL A 75 -7.34 -0.46 4.99
CA VAL A 75 -7.48 -1.56 5.97
C VAL A 75 -8.93 -1.77 6.35
N SER A 76 -9.65 -0.70 6.68
CA SER A 76 -11.08 -0.78 6.99
C SER A 76 -11.90 -1.28 5.80
N GLY A 77 -11.56 -0.85 4.59
CA GLY A 77 -12.18 -1.32 3.34
C GLY A 77 -11.89 -2.80 3.08
N MET A 78 -10.65 -3.25 3.26
CA MET A 78 -10.31 -4.68 3.18
C MET A 78 -11.09 -5.51 4.21
N ALA A 79 -11.26 -5.01 5.43
CA ALA A 79 -12.08 -5.68 6.44
C ALA A 79 -13.56 -5.78 6.01
N GLN A 80 -14.11 -4.73 5.41
CA GLN A 80 -15.47 -4.76 4.84
C GLN A 80 -15.61 -5.81 3.72
N LEU A 81 -14.55 -6.06 2.95
CA LEU A 81 -14.49 -7.10 1.92
C LEU A 81 -14.22 -8.51 2.49
N GLY A 82 -14.20 -8.67 3.82
CA GLY A 82 -13.98 -9.96 4.48
C GLY A 82 -12.52 -10.42 4.52
N ILE A 83 -11.57 -9.55 4.21
CA ILE A 83 -10.14 -9.89 4.31
C ILE A 83 -9.74 -10.01 5.77
N ALA A 84 -9.06 -11.12 6.10
CA ALA A 84 -8.63 -11.37 7.47
C ALA A 84 -7.61 -10.31 7.95
N PRO A 85 -7.72 -9.80 9.21
CA PRO A 85 -6.85 -8.74 9.72
C PRO A 85 -5.36 -9.04 9.64
N HIS A 86 -4.95 -10.30 9.84
CA HIS A 86 -3.55 -10.71 9.77
C HIS A 86 -2.98 -10.62 8.34
N VAL A 87 -3.82 -10.77 7.30
CA VAL A 87 -3.42 -10.57 5.90
C VAL A 87 -3.19 -9.09 5.65
N ALA A 88 -4.09 -8.22 6.12
CA ALA A 88 -3.92 -6.77 6.06
C ALA A 88 -2.64 -6.34 6.80
N ASP A 89 -2.40 -6.82 8.02
CA ASP A 89 -1.17 -6.54 8.77
C ASP A 89 0.10 -6.92 8.01
N LYS A 90 0.10 -8.06 7.30
CA LYS A 90 1.21 -8.46 6.44
C LYS A 90 1.38 -7.52 5.23
N ILE A 91 0.31 -7.10 4.57
CA ILE A 91 0.37 -6.07 3.49
C ILE A 91 1.03 -4.79 4.01
N LEU A 92 0.67 -4.42 5.23
CA LEU A 92 1.12 -3.24 5.93
C LEU A 92 2.54 -3.34 6.51
N ASN A 93 3.18 -4.52 6.46
CA ASN A 93 4.46 -4.83 7.11
C ASN A 93 4.44 -4.63 8.65
N HIS A 94 3.31 -4.91 9.30
CA HIS A 94 3.21 -4.88 10.76
C HIS A 94 3.90 -6.13 11.37
N GLN A 95 4.85 -5.91 12.28
CA GLN A 95 5.54 -7.00 13.01
C GLN A 95 4.79 -7.45 14.25
N SER A 96 4.04 -6.55 14.89
CA SER A 96 3.28 -6.78 16.14
C SER A 96 1.79 -6.58 15.92
N GLY A 97 1.28 -7.07 14.79
CA GLY A 97 -0.15 -6.99 14.47
C GLY A 97 -0.96 -8.08 15.17
N THR A 98 -2.01 -8.52 14.48
CA THR A 98 -2.94 -9.57 14.92
C THR A 98 -2.23 -10.87 15.30
N ILE A 99 -1.14 -11.22 14.61
CA ILE A 99 -0.25 -12.33 14.99
C ILE A 99 0.87 -11.76 15.88
N SER A 100 0.81 -12.04 17.17
CA SER A 100 1.79 -11.57 18.15
C SER A 100 2.01 -12.58 19.28
N GLY A 101 3.02 -12.35 20.13
CA GLY A 101 3.34 -13.21 21.27
C GLY A 101 3.63 -14.66 20.85
N VAL A 102 3.08 -15.62 21.58
CA VAL A 102 3.26 -17.06 21.31
C VAL A 102 2.71 -17.44 19.93
N ALA A 103 1.63 -16.80 19.46
CA ALA A 103 1.08 -17.08 18.12
C ALA A 103 2.09 -16.80 17.01
N ALA A 104 2.96 -15.80 17.16
CA ALA A 104 4.01 -15.49 16.18
C ALA A 104 5.12 -16.55 16.13
N VAL A 105 5.28 -17.38 17.17
CA VAL A 105 6.22 -18.50 17.16
C VAL A 105 5.75 -19.58 16.18
N TYR A 106 4.44 -19.85 16.17
CA TYR A 106 3.82 -20.89 15.34
C TYR A 106 3.42 -20.40 13.96
N GLN A 107 2.92 -19.16 13.85
CA GLN A 107 2.38 -18.62 12.62
C GLN A 107 3.41 -17.73 11.91
N ARG A 108 4.25 -18.36 11.09
CA ARG A 108 5.33 -17.70 10.32
C ARG A 108 5.01 -17.56 8.83
N HIS A 109 3.83 -18.00 8.38
CA HIS A 109 3.44 -17.93 6.98
C HIS A 109 3.40 -16.47 6.50
N GLU A 110 3.83 -16.23 5.26
CA GLU A 110 3.87 -14.89 4.67
C GLU A 110 2.56 -14.49 3.99
N PHE A 111 1.65 -15.45 3.81
CA PHE A 111 0.32 -15.26 3.21
C PHE A 111 0.36 -14.55 1.86
N LEU A 112 1.38 -14.85 1.02
CA LEU A 112 1.59 -14.12 -0.23
C LEU A 112 0.41 -14.26 -1.19
N HIS A 113 -0.21 -15.43 -1.25
CA HIS A 113 -1.40 -15.66 -2.06
C HIS A 113 -2.58 -14.81 -1.55
N GLU A 114 -2.88 -14.87 -0.25
CA GLU A 114 -3.98 -14.15 0.36
C GLU A 114 -3.76 -12.63 0.30
N ARG A 115 -2.52 -12.15 0.43
CA ARG A 115 -2.14 -10.74 0.24
C ARG A 115 -2.42 -10.29 -1.20
N ARG A 116 -2.12 -11.13 -2.19
CA ARG A 116 -2.41 -10.85 -3.60
C ARG A 116 -3.92 -10.72 -3.81
N GLU A 117 -4.69 -11.69 -3.34
CA GLU A 117 -6.15 -11.69 -3.47
C GLU A 117 -6.77 -10.47 -2.76
N ALA A 118 -6.30 -10.13 -1.56
CA ALA A 118 -6.76 -8.94 -0.84
C ALA A 118 -6.48 -7.63 -1.60
N LEU A 119 -5.27 -7.46 -2.16
CA LEU A 119 -4.90 -6.27 -2.92
C LEU A 119 -5.66 -6.18 -4.26
N ASN A 120 -5.92 -7.31 -4.89
CA ASN A 120 -6.75 -7.39 -6.09
C ASN A 120 -8.21 -7.04 -5.78
N ALA A 121 -8.80 -7.61 -4.74
CA ALA A 121 -10.17 -7.33 -4.31
C ALA A 121 -10.35 -5.85 -3.96
N TRP A 122 -9.41 -5.28 -3.20
CA TRP A 122 -9.42 -3.85 -2.88
C TRP A 122 -9.31 -2.97 -4.14
N GLY A 123 -8.40 -3.30 -5.06
CA GLY A 123 -8.27 -2.58 -6.32
C GLY A 123 -9.53 -2.66 -7.19
N ALA A 124 -10.15 -3.84 -7.29
CA ALA A 124 -11.39 -4.03 -8.03
C ALA A 124 -12.56 -3.26 -7.41
N PHE A 125 -12.67 -3.26 -6.07
CA PHE A 125 -13.66 -2.46 -5.36
C PHE A 125 -13.53 -0.98 -5.67
N LEU A 126 -12.32 -0.41 -5.62
CA LEU A 126 -12.09 1.00 -5.94
C LEU A 126 -12.44 1.34 -7.40
N ASN A 127 -12.05 0.50 -8.36
CA ASN A 127 -12.40 0.71 -9.76
C ASN A 127 -13.90 0.66 -10.04
N ALA A 128 -14.68 -0.05 -9.23
CA ALA A 128 -16.13 -0.11 -9.37
C ALA A 128 -16.86 1.13 -8.80
N LEU A 129 -16.13 2.04 -8.14
CA LEU A 129 -16.67 3.32 -7.65
C LEU A 129 -16.55 4.46 -8.66
N GLU A 130 -15.81 4.26 -9.76
CA GLU A 130 -15.69 5.19 -10.90
C GLU A 130 -16.87 5.05 -11.87
#